data_AF-A0AAJ4RB84-F1
#
_entry.id   AF-A0AAJ4RB84-F1
#
_cell.length_a   1.000
_cell.length_b   1.000
_cell.length_c   1.000
_cell.angle_alpha   90.00
_cell.angle_beta   90.00
_cell.angle_gamma   90.00
#
_symmetry.space_group_name_H-M   'P 1'
#
loop_
_entity.id
_entity.type
_entity.pdbx_description
1 polymer ?
#
loop_
_entity_poly.entity_id
_entity_poly.type
_entity_poly.pdbx_seq_one_letter_code
_entity_poly.pdbx_strand_id
1 'polypeptide(L)'
;MMKKAFLLWLDIAIFMFLVIFAGFIVFSDIMTYTNFWFYMKEIFISIFIITIFFSIWAIGYFFNLHGFKVQGIKQYLKIYWSILWRALIIVTPIIGLIAVIFKGSIFSRILTIFIEILAGFPAIYWYLKKLEKNG
;
A
#
# COMPACT_ATOMS: atom_id res chain seq x y z
N MET A 1 16.83 14.72 -1.67
CA MET A 1 16.18 13.39 -1.59
C MET A 1 14.75 13.44 -1.05
N MET A 2 14.47 14.13 0.06
CA MET A 2 13.14 14.16 0.72
C MET A 2 11.99 14.60 -0.21
N LYS A 3 12.15 15.69 -0.98
CA LYS A 3 11.13 16.17 -1.94
C LYS A 3 10.75 15.11 -2.98
N LYS A 4 11.74 14.40 -3.54
CA LYS A 4 11.50 13.31 -4.51
C LYS A 4 10.77 12.14 -3.86
N ALA A 5 11.18 11.74 -2.65
CA ALA A 5 10.51 10.68 -1.90
C ALA A 5 9.04 11.03 -1.58
N PHE A 6 8.77 12.29 -1.25
CA PHE A 6 7.42 12.76 -0.93
C PHE A 6 6.52 12.76 -2.17
N LEU A 7 6.98 13.31 -3.30
CA LEU A 7 6.20 13.32 -4.54
C LEU A 7 5.93 11.89 -5.05
N LEU A 8 6.95 11.02 -5.01
CA LEU A 8 6.81 9.62 -5.37
C LEU A 8 5.80 8.89 -4.46
N TRP A 9 5.87 9.11 -3.15
CA TRP A 9 4.91 8.59 -2.20
C TRP A 9 3.50 9.11 -2.48
N LEU A 10 3.36 10.42 -2.74
CA LEU A 10 2.08 11.06 -2.96
C LEU A 10 1.37 10.49 -4.20
N ASP A 11 2.10 10.34 -5.31
CA ASP A 11 1.55 9.76 -6.54
C ASP A 11 1.10 8.31 -6.34
N ILE A 12 1.92 7.51 -5.66
CA ILE A 12 1.57 6.12 -5.31
C ILE A 12 0.37 6.09 -4.37
N ALA A 13 0.33 6.93 -3.34
CA ALA A 13 -0.74 6.96 -2.35
C ALA A 13 -2.08 7.37 -2.96
N ILE A 14 -2.10 8.41 -3.81
CA ILE A 14 -3.30 8.85 -4.52
C ILE A 14 -3.79 7.74 -5.46
N PHE A 15 -2.89 7.14 -6.25
CA PHE A 15 -3.26 6.04 -7.14
C PHE A 15 -3.84 4.85 -6.38
N MET A 16 -3.19 4.42 -5.29
CA MET A 16 -3.67 3.31 -4.49
C MET A 16 -4.97 3.62 -3.77
N PHE A 17 -5.19 4.86 -3.33
CA PHE A 17 -6.46 5.30 -2.78
C PHE A 17 -7.61 5.11 -3.79
N LEU A 18 -7.40 5.51 -5.05
CA LEU A 18 -8.39 5.32 -6.10
C LEU A 18 -8.66 3.84 -6.39
N VAL A 19 -7.62 3.00 -6.43
CA VAL A 19 -7.76 1.54 -6.63
C VAL A 19 -8.58 0.91 -5.49
N ILE A 20 -8.26 1.25 -4.25
CA ILE A 20 -8.97 0.74 -3.07
C ILE A 20 -10.43 1.21 -3.09
N PHE A 21 -10.66 2.49 -3.39
CA PHE A 21 -12.01 3.05 -3.46
C PHE A 21 -12.86 2.38 -4.55
N ALA A 22 -12.31 2.20 -5.76
CA ALA A 22 -12.96 1.46 -6.83
C ALA A 22 -13.21 -0.01 -6.42
N GLY A 23 -12.26 -0.64 -5.75
CA GLY A 23 -12.41 -1.98 -5.19
C GLY A 23 -13.57 -2.08 -4.19
N PHE A 24 -13.75 -1.09 -3.32
CA PHE A 24 -14.88 -1.03 -2.39
C PHE A 24 -16.22 -0.87 -3.09
N ILE A 25 -16.30 -0.03 -4.14
CA ILE A 25 -17.52 0.12 -4.94
C ILE A 25 -17.90 -1.22 -5.58
N VAL A 26 -16.94 -1.86 -6.26
CA VAL A 26 -17.15 -3.17 -6.90
C VAL A 26 -17.53 -4.23 -5.87
N PHE A 27 -16.88 -4.24 -4.70
CA PHE A 27 -17.24 -5.14 -3.61
C PHE A 27 -18.68 -4.94 -3.16
N SER A 28 -19.08 -3.69 -2.90
CA SER A 28 -20.43 -3.34 -2.45
C SER A 28 -21.47 -3.76 -3.48
N ASP A 29 -21.23 -3.45 -4.76
CA ASP A 29 -22.14 -3.82 -5.83
C ASP A 29 -22.28 -5.34 -5.94
N ILE A 30 -21.18 -6.09 -5.96
CA ILE A 30 -21.25 -7.56 -6.00
C ILE A 30 -22.07 -8.09 -4.81
N MET A 31 -21.79 -7.62 -3.59
CA MET A 31 -22.49 -8.06 -2.38
C MET A 31 -23.99 -7.77 -2.42
N THR A 32 -24.40 -6.59 -2.90
CA THR A 32 -25.80 -6.17 -2.96
C THR A 32 -26.57 -6.84 -4.10
N TYR A 33 -25.98 -6.92 -5.30
CA TYR A 33 -26.70 -7.42 -6.49
C TYR A 33 -26.76 -8.94 -6.58
N THR A 34 -25.75 -9.65 -6.09
CA THR A 34 -25.66 -11.11 -6.27
C THR A 34 -26.11 -11.91 -5.04
N ASN A 35 -26.38 -11.24 -3.91
CA ASN A 35 -26.68 -11.88 -2.62
C ASN A 35 -25.63 -12.95 -2.21
N PHE A 36 -24.39 -12.85 -2.70
CA PHE A 36 -23.30 -13.78 -2.41
C PHE A 36 -22.67 -13.55 -1.03
N TRP A 37 -23.49 -13.40 0.00
CA TRP A 37 -23.05 -13.25 1.39
C TRP A 37 -22.18 -14.42 1.86
N PHE A 38 -22.40 -15.62 1.32
CA PHE A 38 -21.59 -16.81 1.61
C PHE A 38 -20.18 -16.75 1.01
N TYR A 39 -19.98 -16.06 -0.12
CA TYR A 39 -18.68 -15.93 -0.80
C TYR A 39 -17.94 -14.64 -0.44
N MET A 40 -18.40 -13.92 0.58
CA MET A 40 -17.83 -12.63 0.99
C MET A 40 -16.32 -12.71 1.22
N LYS A 41 -15.84 -13.83 1.79
CA LYS A 41 -14.41 -14.04 2.06
C LYS A 41 -13.63 -14.17 0.76
N GLU A 42 -14.13 -14.96 -0.17
CA GLU A 42 -13.52 -15.24 -1.48
C GLU A 42 -13.49 -13.97 -2.35
N ILE A 43 -14.57 -13.19 -2.36
CA ILE A 43 -14.65 -11.92 -3.07
C ILE A 43 -13.66 -10.92 -2.46
N PHE A 44 -13.61 -10.82 -1.12
CA PHE A 44 -12.66 -9.96 -0.43
C PHE A 44 -11.21 -10.34 -0.74
N ILE A 45 -10.86 -11.63 -0.67
CA ILE A 45 -9.53 -12.13 -1.02
C ILE A 45 -9.19 -11.81 -2.49
N SER A 46 -10.15 -11.95 -3.40
CA SER A 46 -9.93 -11.64 -4.82
C SER A 46 -9.61 -10.16 -5.04
N ILE A 47 -10.39 -9.25 -4.44
CA ILE A 47 -10.14 -7.80 -4.51
C ILE A 47 -8.81 -7.44 -3.85
N PHE A 48 -8.47 -8.10 -2.75
CA PHE A 48 -7.18 -7.92 -2.08
C PHE A 48 -6.01 -8.33 -2.99
N ILE A 49 -6.10 -9.47 -3.67
CA ILE A 49 -5.08 -9.93 -4.63
C ILE A 49 -4.93 -8.93 -5.78
N ILE A 50 -6.05 -8.45 -6.34
CA ILE A 50 -6.05 -7.43 -7.40
C ILE A 50 -5.34 -6.16 -6.92
N THR A 51 -5.62 -5.72 -5.70
CA THR A 51 -4.99 -4.55 -5.07
C THR A 51 -3.47 -4.74 -4.93
N ILE A 52 -3.01 -5.94 -4.57
CA ILE A 52 -1.57 -6.26 -4.54
C ILE A 52 -0.95 -6.11 -5.93
N PHE A 53 -1.57 -6.65 -6.98
CA PHE A 53 -1.05 -6.48 -8.34
C PHE A 53 -0.94 -5.01 -8.76
N PHE A 54 -1.97 -4.21 -8.48
CA PHE A 54 -1.94 -2.77 -8.75
C PHE A 54 -0.85 -2.05 -7.94
N SER A 55 -0.60 -2.44 -6.69
CA SER A 55 0.47 -1.82 -5.89
C SER A 55 1.87 -2.13 -6.42
N ILE A 56 2.13 -3.36 -6.86
CA ILE A 56 3.41 -3.75 -7.49
C ILE A 56 3.62 -2.95 -8.77
N TRP A 57 2.57 -2.84 -9.59
CA TRP A 57 2.60 -2.05 -10.83
C TRP A 57 2.83 -0.57 -10.55
N ALA A 58 2.08 0.03 -9.60
CA ALA A 58 2.16 1.43 -9.24
C ALA A 58 3.57 1.81 -8.80
N ILE A 59 4.18 1.00 -7.93
CA ILE A 59 5.56 1.23 -7.49
C ILE A 59 6.50 1.26 -8.69
N GLY A 60 6.51 0.25 -9.56
CA GLY A 60 7.44 0.28 -10.69
C GLY A 60 7.15 1.39 -11.71
N TYR A 61 5.87 1.68 -11.98
CA TYR A 61 5.46 2.75 -12.88
C TYR A 61 5.88 4.14 -12.38
N PHE A 62 5.54 4.49 -11.14
CA PHE A 62 5.87 5.80 -10.58
C PHE A 62 7.36 5.93 -10.27
N PHE A 63 8.07 4.87 -9.90
CA PHE A 63 9.53 4.92 -9.78
C PHE A 63 10.19 5.27 -11.13
N ASN A 64 9.74 4.66 -12.24
CA ASN A 64 10.20 5.01 -13.58
C ASN A 64 9.88 6.47 -13.94
N LEU A 65 8.67 6.94 -13.64
CA LEU A 65 8.23 8.31 -13.92
C LEU A 65 9.07 9.36 -13.14
N HIS A 66 9.49 9.02 -11.93
CA HIS A 66 10.38 9.86 -11.10
C HIS A 66 11.88 9.70 -11.42
N GLY A 67 12.21 9.01 -12.52
CA GLY A 67 13.58 8.91 -13.06
C GLY A 67 14.42 7.76 -12.50
N PHE A 68 13.84 6.84 -11.73
CA PHE A 68 14.52 5.61 -11.31
C PHE A 68 14.31 4.54 -12.37
N LYS A 69 15.36 4.13 -13.09
CA LYS A 69 15.24 3.10 -14.13
C LYS A 69 14.86 1.74 -13.51
N VAL A 70 13.61 1.33 -13.69
CA VAL A 70 13.06 0.03 -13.29
C VAL A 70 12.64 -0.74 -14.54
N GLN A 71 13.41 -1.77 -14.91
CA GLN A 71 13.12 -2.61 -16.07
C GLN A 71 12.70 -4.02 -15.62
N GLY A 72 11.46 -4.38 -15.97
CA GLY A 72 10.91 -5.72 -15.83
C GLY A 72 10.30 -6.05 -14.46
N ILE A 73 9.41 -7.05 -14.46
CA ILE A 73 8.62 -7.47 -13.29
C ILE A 73 9.48 -7.84 -12.08
N LYS A 74 10.67 -8.42 -12.30
CA LYS A 74 11.60 -8.80 -11.23
C LYS A 74 12.07 -7.59 -10.43
N GLN A 75 12.34 -6.46 -11.09
CA GLN A 75 12.75 -5.24 -10.41
C GLN A 75 11.57 -4.58 -9.69
N TYR A 76 10.37 -4.61 -10.30
CA TYR A 76 9.14 -4.10 -9.66
C TYR A 76 8.89 -4.82 -8.33
N LEU A 77 8.94 -6.16 -8.34
CA LEU A 77 8.81 -6.99 -7.15
C LEU A 77 9.90 -6.68 -6.13
N LYS A 78 11.17 -6.54 -6.55
CA LYS A 78 12.28 -6.23 -5.65
C LYS A 78 12.08 -4.90 -4.92
N ILE A 79 11.65 -3.86 -5.63
CA ILE A 79 11.37 -2.54 -5.05
C ILE A 79 10.17 -2.64 -4.11
N TYR A 80 9.07 -3.26 -4.58
CA TYR A 80 7.87 -3.47 -3.79
C TYR A 80 8.17 -4.17 -2.46
N TRP A 81 8.83 -5.33 -2.48
CA TRP A 81 9.18 -6.06 -1.27
C TRP A 81 10.14 -5.27 -0.39
N SER A 82 11.10 -4.53 -0.96
CA SER A 82 12.02 -3.73 -0.15
C SER A 82 11.31 -2.56 0.56
N ILE A 83 10.29 -1.96 -0.04
CA ILE A 83 9.50 -0.90 0.60
C ILE A 83 8.53 -1.51 1.62
N LEU A 84 7.86 -2.61 1.26
CA LEU A 84 6.91 -3.31 2.12
C LEU A 84 7.54 -3.71 3.45
N TRP A 85 8.72 -4.35 3.43
CA TRP A 85 9.40 -4.75 4.66
C TRP A 85 9.75 -3.56 5.56
N ARG A 86 10.14 -2.43 4.97
CA ARG A 86 10.43 -1.19 5.73
C ARG A 86 9.16 -0.61 6.34
N ALA A 87 8.07 -0.58 5.57
CA ALA A 87 6.76 -0.13 6.05
C ALA A 87 6.28 -1.04 7.20
N LEU A 88 6.38 -2.36 7.07
CA LEU A 88 5.99 -3.31 8.12
C LEU A 88 6.76 -3.10 9.42
N ILE A 89 8.08 -2.87 9.36
CA ILE A 89 8.90 -2.57 10.55
C ILE A 89 8.39 -1.31 11.28
N ILE A 90 7.93 -0.30 10.54
CA ILE A 90 7.41 0.95 11.11
C ILE A 90 6.00 0.75 11.66
N VAL A 91 5.14 0.09 10.88
CA VAL A 91 3.69 -0.01 11.12
C VAL A 91 3.35 -1.01 12.22
N THR A 92 3.98 -2.19 12.22
CA THR A 92 3.66 -3.28 13.16
C THR A 92 3.66 -2.87 14.64
N PRO A 93 4.70 -2.20 15.18
CA PRO A 93 4.70 -1.81 16.58
C PRO A 93 3.62 -0.76 16.89
N ILE A 94 3.34 0.15 15.95
CA ILE A 94 2.35 1.21 16.13
C ILE A 94 0.94 0.62 16.13
N ILE A 95 0.62 -0.27 15.18
CA ILE A 95 -0.66 -0.99 15.14
C ILE A 95 -0.83 -1.85 16.40
N GLY A 96 0.21 -2.55 16.84
CA GLY A 96 0.16 -3.36 18.06
C GLY A 96 -0.23 -2.53 19.29
N LEU A 97 0.37 -1.35 19.45
CA LEU A 97 0.03 -0.42 20.52
C LEU A 97 -1.41 0.10 20.42
N ILE A 98 -1.87 0.47 19.23
CA ILE A 98 -3.25 0.92 18.98
C ILE A 98 -4.25 -0.20 19.30
N ALA A 99 -3.96 -1.43 18.90
CA ALA A 99 -4.83 -2.58 19.15
C ALA A 99 -5.01 -2.84 20.65
N VAL A 100 -3.94 -2.70 21.44
CA VAL A 100 -3.99 -2.85 22.90
C VAL A 100 -4.82 -1.74 23.56
N ILE A 101 -4.62 -0.48 23.15
CA ILE A 101 -5.28 0.67 23.76
C ILE A 101 -6.78 0.73 23.40
N PHE A 102 -7.09 0.56 22.12
CA PHE A 102 -8.43 0.82 21.59
C PHE A 102 -9.27 -0.45 21.37
N LYS A 103 -8.75 -1.63 21.74
CA LYS A 103 -9.44 -2.93 21.73
C LYS A 103 -10.22 -3.24 20.43
N GLY A 104 -9.69 -2.81 19.28
CA GLY A 104 -10.28 -3.11 17.97
C GLY A 104 -11.52 -2.28 17.59
N SER A 105 -11.76 -1.15 18.27
CA SER A 105 -12.84 -0.21 17.93
C SER A 105 -12.76 0.30 16.48
N ILE A 106 -13.88 0.80 15.95
CA ILE A 106 -13.93 1.39 14.60
C ILE A 106 -12.90 2.52 14.45
N PHE A 107 -12.75 3.34 15.49
CA PHE A 107 -11.75 4.41 15.53
C PHE A 107 -10.32 3.86 15.38
N SER A 108 -10.01 2.74 16.04
CA SER A 108 -8.68 2.11 15.93
C SER A 108 -8.38 1.65 14.50
N ARG A 109 -9.40 1.12 13.79
CA ARG A 109 -9.26 0.64 12.40
C ARG A 109 -9.00 1.78 11.43
N ILE A 110 -9.73 2.89 11.58
CA ILE A 110 -9.51 4.10 10.77
C ILE A 110 -8.09 4.62 10.99
N LEU A 111 -7.67 4.73 12.25
CA LEU A 111 -6.35 5.24 12.62
C LEU A 111 -5.21 4.35 12.09
N THR A 112 -5.40 3.03 12.10
CA THR A 112 -4.50 2.05 11.47
C THR A 112 -4.33 2.31 9.96
N ILE A 113 -5.40 2.54 9.22
CA ILE A 113 -5.33 2.82 7.77
C ILE A 113 -4.51 4.08 7.49
N PHE A 114 -4.74 5.17 8.24
CA PHE A 114 -3.96 6.39 8.08
C PHE A 114 -2.47 6.17 8.34
N ILE A 115 -2.14 5.38 9.36
CA ILE A 115 -0.75 5.07 9.71
C ILE A 115 -0.08 4.22 8.64
N GLU A 116 -0.78 3.26 8.05
CA GLU A 116 -0.27 2.45 6.95
C GLU A 116 0.09 3.32 5.73
N ILE A 117 -0.79 4.26 5.37
CA ILE A 117 -0.55 5.20 4.26
C ILE A 117 0.65 6.11 4.59
N LEU A 118 0.68 6.67 5.80
CA LEU A 118 1.75 7.57 6.23
C LEU A 118 3.10 6.86 6.34
N ALA A 119 3.14 5.60 6.76
CA ALA A 119 4.35 4.82 6.87
C ALA A 119 4.97 4.46 5.50
N GLY A 120 4.19 4.54 4.42
CA GLY A 120 4.71 4.43 3.06
C GLY A 120 5.78 5.48 2.74
N PHE A 121 5.62 6.71 3.24
CA PHE A 121 6.57 7.80 2.99
C PHE A 121 7.97 7.53 3.58
N PRO A 122 8.14 7.28 4.89
CA PRO A 122 9.45 6.98 5.46
C PRO A 122 10.05 5.69 4.89
N ALA A 123 9.23 4.71 4.50
CA ALA A 123 9.70 3.49 3.84
C ALA A 123 10.33 3.77 2.47
N ILE A 124 9.66 4.56 1.63
CA ILE A 124 10.17 5.01 0.32
C ILE A 124 11.43 5.88 0.51
N TYR A 125 11.39 6.84 1.44
CA TYR A 125 12.55 7.70 1.72
C TYR A 125 13.78 6.89 2.13
N TRP A 126 13.61 5.91 3.03
CA TRP A 126 14.70 5.04 3.47
C TRP A 126 15.20 4.14 2.33
N TYR A 127 14.32 3.66 1.45
CA TYR A 127 14.72 2.94 0.25
C TYR A 127 15.59 3.79 -0.67
N LEU A 128 15.14 5.01 -1.01
CA LEU A 128 15.88 5.93 -1.88
C LEU A 128 17.23 6.34 -1.30
N LYS A 129 17.29 6.60 0.01
CA LYS A 129 18.55 6.91 0.70
C LYS A 129 19.55 5.73 0.66
N LYS A 130 19.07 4.49 0.63
CA LYS A 130 19.94 3.32 0.45
C LYS A 130 20.49 3.24 -0.97
N LEU A 131 19.69 3.59 -1.99
CA LEU A 131 20.16 3.63 -3.37
C LEU A 131 21.25 4.67 -3.57
N GLU A 132 21.09 5.87 -3.01
CA GLU A 132 22.08 6.95 -3.08
C GLU A 132 23.43 6.61 -2.40
N LYS A 133 23.42 5.74 -1.39
CA LYS A 133 24.66 5.31 -0.71
C LYS A 133 25.42 4.21 -1.47
N ASN A 134 24.73 3.51 -2.37
CA ASN A 134 25.23 2.29 -3.02
C ASN A 134 25.48 2.48 -4.52
N GLY A 135 25.19 3.66 -5.08
CA GLY A 135 25.47 4.03 -6.47
C GLY A 135 26.37 5.25 -6.51
#